data_AF-A0A1X7T843-F1
#
_entry.id   AF-A0A1X7T843-F1
#
_cell.length_a   1.000
_cell.length_b   1.000
_cell.length_c   1.000
_cell.angle_alpha   90.00
_cell.angle_beta   90.00
_cell.angle_gamma   90.00
#
_symmetry.space_group_name_H-M   'P 1'
#
loop_
_entity.id
_entity.type
_entity.pdbx_description
1 polymer ?
#
loop_
_entity_poly.entity_id
_entity_poly.type
_entity_poly.pdbx_seq_one_letter_code
_entity_poly.pdbx_strand_id
1 'polypeptide(L)'
;MPTAALVKQVLSLATFVILLVSLVAAGTSLGLLQANIPTLFVYEKACFFFLNYSQAISLIELEYPDFNSNAPTCKLSIASATIATICLALLTAFQLISVSFQINVKTLIANIIQVGFFVGSILFLFISMVVVSAGWRKTCDTFKNITKTQYHELVFKCNGQQPSYGLPYLPYLPNGGEFIGAAVCAALGILFTIVALVLFIVKQIRSKDDYKHLVQMSEEQIN
;
A
#
# COMPACT_ATOMS: atom_id res chain seq x y z
N MET A 1 -25.12 -3.59 31.01
CA MET A 1 -24.66 -2.87 29.80
C MET A 1 -23.20 -2.49 30.01
N PRO A 2 -22.30 -2.65 29.02
CA PRO A 2 -20.92 -2.18 29.15
C PRO A 2 -20.89 -0.65 29.31
N THR A 3 -19.99 -0.13 30.13
CA THR A 3 -19.80 1.32 30.33
C THR A 3 -19.24 1.96 29.06
N ALA A 4 -19.62 3.20 28.77
CA ALA A 4 -19.20 3.92 27.55
C ALA A 4 -17.66 4.02 27.41
N ALA A 5 -16.94 4.08 28.54
CA ALA A 5 -15.48 4.03 28.59
C ALA A 5 -14.92 2.69 28.08
N LEU A 6 -15.52 1.57 28.50
CA LEU A 6 -15.12 0.23 28.06
C LEU A 6 -15.32 0.07 26.54
N VAL A 7 -16.44 0.54 26.01
CA VAL A 7 -16.73 0.50 24.56
C VAL A 7 -15.70 1.31 23.78
N LYS A 8 -15.35 2.52 24.23
CA LYS A 8 -14.34 3.36 23.58
C LYS A 8 -12.97 2.71 23.60
N GLN A 9 -12.58 2.09 24.71
CA GLN A 9 -11.31 1.40 24.85
C GLN A 9 -11.24 0.19 23.91
N VAL A 10 -12.27 -0.65 23.87
CA VAL A 10 -12.36 -1.80 22.95
C VAL A 10 -12.27 -1.35 21.50
N LEU A 11 -13.01 -0.31 21.12
CA LEU A 11 -12.98 0.22 19.76
C LEU A 11 -11.61 0.82 19.41
N SER A 12 -10.95 1.45 20.38
CA SER A 12 -9.60 2.00 20.24
C SER A 12 -8.57 0.89 19.99
N LEU A 13 -8.65 -0.19 20.77
CA LEU A 13 -7.79 -1.36 20.64
C LEU A 13 -8.02 -2.09 19.32
N ALA A 14 -9.29 -2.29 18.93
CA ALA A 14 -9.63 -2.92 17.65
C ALA A 14 -9.08 -2.11 16.46
N THR A 15 -9.27 -0.79 16.49
CA THR A 15 -8.72 0.11 15.48
C THR A 15 -7.20 0.04 15.43
N PHE A 16 -6.53 -0.03 16.58
CA PHE A 16 -5.07 -0.17 16.67
C PHE A 16 -4.58 -1.47 16.02
N VAL A 17 -5.19 -2.61 16.37
CA VAL A 17 -4.81 -3.92 15.80
C VAL A 17 -5.00 -3.94 14.28
N ILE A 18 -6.12 -3.40 13.79
CA ILE A 18 -6.38 -3.34 12.34
C ILE A 18 -5.39 -2.42 11.62
N LEU A 19 -5.06 -1.27 12.22
CA LEU A 19 -4.04 -0.37 11.68
C LEU A 19 -2.66 -1.04 11.61
N LEU A 20 -2.29 -1.83 12.62
CA LEU A 20 -1.04 -2.59 12.64
C LEU A 20 -1.00 -3.64 11.53
N VAL A 21 -2.08 -4.40 11.33
CA VAL A 21 -2.19 -5.36 10.22
C VAL A 21 -2.12 -4.64 8.87
N SER A 22 -2.80 -3.49 8.74
CA SER A 22 -2.74 -2.67 7.53
C SER A 22 -1.34 -2.13 7.24
N LEU A 23 -0.62 -1.69 8.28
CA LEU A 23 0.75 -1.22 8.19
C LEU A 23 1.70 -2.32 7.74
N VAL A 24 1.55 -3.54 8.29
CA VAL A 24 2.32 -4.71 7.84
C VAL A 24 2.03 -5.01 6.38
N ALA A 25 0.76 -5.04 5.97
CA ALA A 25 0.40 -5.29 4.56
C ALA A 25 0.99 -4.23 3.61
N ALA A 26 0.90 -2.95 3.95
CA ALA A 26 1.48 -1.86 3.18
C ALA A 26 3.03 -1.96 3.12
N GLY A 27 3.67 -2.24 4.26
CA GLY A 27 5.11 -2.43 4.35
C GLY A 27 5.61 -3.63 3.54
N THR A 28 4.91 -4.76 3.58
CA THR A 28 5.21 -5.92 2.73
C THR A 28 5.03 -5.59 1.25
N SER A 29 3.98 -4.85 0.87
CA SER A 29 3.80 -4.38 -0.50
C SER A 29 5.00 -3.55 -0.98
N LEU A 30 5.43 -2.57 -0.18
CA LEU A 30 6.59 -1.74 -0.46
C LEU A 30 7.87 -2.56 -0.57
N GLY A 31 8.10 -3.48 0.37
CA GLY A 31 9.29 -4.34 0.39
C GLY A 31 9.38 -5.24 -0.83
N LEU A 32 8.26 -5.83 -1.26
CA LEU A 32 8.20 -6.62 -2.49
C LEU A 32 8.47 -5.78 -3.74
N LEU A 33 7.99 -4.53 -3.79
CA LEU A 33 8.32 -3.63 -4.90
C LEU A 33 9.81 -3.27 -4.92
N GLN A 34 10.37 -2.91 -3.76
CA GLN A 34 11.78 -2.54 -3.64
C GLN A 34 12.72 -3.71 -3.90
N ALA A 35 12.33 -4.92 -3.53
CA ALA A 35 13.07 -6.13 -3.90
C ALA A 35 13.19 -6.25 -5.43
N ASN A 36 12.13 -5.86 -6.17
CA ASN A 36 12.02 -6.02 -7.61
C ASN A 36 12.53 -4.89 -8.49
N ILE A 37 13.10 -3.85 -7.88
CA ILE A 37 13.55 -2.66 -8.59
C ILE A 37 14.99 -2.38 -8.11
N PRO A 38 16.01 -2.45 -8.98
CA PRO A 38 17.39 -2.35 -8.54
C PRO A 38 17.67 -0.99 -7.89
N THR A 39 18.33 -1.01 -6.73
CA THR A 39 18.78 0.17 -5.98
C THR A 39 20.14 0.70 -6.46
N LEU A 40 20.82 0.00 -7.38
CA LEU A 40 22.16 0.33 -7.84
C LEU A 40 22.14 1.41 -8.95
N PHE A 41 22.82 2.53 -8.69
CA PHE A 41 22.94 3.73 -9.54
C PHE A 41 23.36 3.51 -11.01
N VAL A 42 23.90 2.34 -11.37
CA VAL A 42 24.35 2.05 -12.75
C VAL A 42 23.17 1.66 -13.66
N TYR A 43 22.07 1.16 -13.09
CA TYR A 43 20.89 0.68 -13.82
C TYR A 43 19.58 1.33 -13.34
N GLU A 44 19.61 2.59 -12.89
CA GLU A 44 18.49 3.40 -12.33
C GLU A 44 17.16 3.41 -13.12
N LYS A 45 17.12 2.75 -14.28
CA LYS A 45 16.02 2.82 -15.23
C LYS A 45 15.23 1.53 -15.37
N ALA A 46 15.70 0.36 -14.92
CA ALA A 46 15.01 -0.90 -15.20
C ALA A 46 13.64 -0.99 -14.50
N CYS A 47 12.58 -0.70 -15.26
CA CYS A 47 11.19 -0.89 -14.86
C CYS A 47 10.55 -1.92 -15.78
N PHE A 48 10.10 -3.02 -15.18
CA PHE A 48 9.41 -4.09 -15.90
C PHE A 48 7.90 -3.90 -15.96
N PHE A 49 7.39 -2.70 -15.65
CA PHE A 49 5.99 -2.37 -15.82
C PHE A 49 5.75 -1.72 -17.18
N PHE A 50 4.59 -2.01 -17.75
CA PHE A 50 4.10 -1.44 -19.00
C PHE A 50 5.01 -1.65 -20.22
N LEU A 51 5.85 -2.70 -20.23
CA LEU A 51 6.74 -2.98 -21.36
C LEU A 51 5.93 -3.23 -22.64
N ASN A 52 6.32 -2.54 -23.70
CA ASN A 52 5.75 -2.71 -25.04
C ASN A 52 6.58 -3.70 -25.87
N TYR A 53 6.10 -4.03 -27.08
CA TYR A 53 6.73 -5.03 -27.93
C TYR A 53 8.20 -4.69 -28.26
N SER A 54 8.50 -3.46 -28.69
CA SER A 54 9.86 -3.08 -29.06
C SER A 54 10.83 -3.15 -27.87
N GLN A 55 10.43 -2.66 -26.70
CA GLN A 55 11.24 -2.74 -25.47
C GLN A 55 11.49 -4.19 -25.05
N ALA A 56 10.47 -5.05 -25.17
CA ALA A 56 10.60 -6.46 -24.84
C ALA A 56 11.51 -7.21 -25.83
N ILE A 57 11.48 -6.87 -27.12
CA ILE A 57 12.43 -7.40 -28.11
C ILE A 57 13.85 -6.94 -27.84
N SER A 58 14.08 -5.65 -27.58
CA SER A 58 15.43 -5.15 -27.23
C SER A 58 15.99 -5.84 -25.98
N LEU A 59 15.13 -6.16 -25.01
CA LEU A 59 15.49 -6.97 -23.83
C LEU A 59 15.91 -8.40 -24.18
N ILE A 60 15.25 -9.04 -25.15
CA ILE A 60 15.54 -10.40 -25.61
C ILE A 60 16.82 -10.43 -26.45
N GLU A 61 16.99 -9.45 -27.33
CA GLU A 61 18.15 -9.32 -28.23
C GLU A 61 19.40 -8.78 -27.54
N LEU A 62 19.32 -8.52 -26.22
CA LEU A 62 20.41 -8.03 -25.37
C LEU A 62 20.98 -6.68 -25.80
N GLU A 63 20.19 -5.91 -26.54
CA GLU A 63 20.48 -4.52 -26.82
C GLU A 63 20.15 -3.68 -25.59
N TYR A 64 20.88 -2.59 -25.32
CA TYR A 64 20.64 -1.73 -24.15
C TYR A 64 19.21 -1.15 -24.22
N PRO A 65 18.24 -1.65 -23.42
CA PRO A 65 16.87 -1.25 -23.58
C PRO A 65 16.69 0.15 -23.00
N ASP A 66 16.06 1.05 -23.75
CA ASP A 66 15.69 2.35 -23.20
C ASP A 66 14.44 2.23 -22.31
N PHE A 67 14.70 2.04 -21.01
CA PHE A 67 13.65 1.99 -19.99
C PHE A 67 13.20 3.38 -19.50
N ASN A 68 13.74 4.46 -20.05
CA ASN A 68 13.51 5.82 -19.56
C ASN A 68 12.02 6.22 -19.62
N SER A 69 11.24 5.62 -20.53
CA SER A 69 9.80 5.89 -20.67
C SER A 69 8.92 5.26 -19.57
N ASN A 70 9.33 4.12 -18.98
CA ASN A 70 8.51 3.40 -18.00
C ASN A 70 8.99 3.63 -16.54
N ALA A 71 10.20 4.17 -16.38
CA ALA A 71 10.78 4.53 -15.09
C ALA A 71 9.90 5.48 -14.22
N PRO A 72 9.21 6.50 -14.77
CA PRO A 72 8.36 7.38 -13.97
C PRO A 72 7.23 6.63 -13.26
N THR A 73 6.63 5.63 -13.91
CA THR A 73 5.50 4.87 -13.36
C THR A 73 5.94 3.96 -12.22
N CYS A 74 7.13 3.37 -12.33
CA CYS A 74 7.76 2.60 -11.24
C CYS A 74 8.04 3.47 -10.00
N LYS A 75 8.64 4.65 -10.24
CA LYS A 75 8.93 5.63 -9.19
C LYS A 75 7.64 6.07 -8.51
N LEU A 76 6.57 6.28 -9.28
CA LEU A 76 5.26 6.62 -8.76
C LEU A 76 4.70 5.50 -7.86
N SER A 77 4.78 4.22 -8.24
CA SER A 77 4.28 3.12 -7.40
C SER A 77 5.05 2.96 -6.10
N ILE A 78 6.38 3.10 -6.13
CA ILE A 78 7.22 3.05 -4.92
C ILE A 78 6.91 4.25 -4.03
N ALA A 79 6.92 5.47 -4.58
CA ALA A 79 6.64 6.69 -3.82
C ALA A 79 5.26 6.61 -3.15
N SER A 80 4.25 6.13 -3.89
CA SER A 80 2.90 5.95 -3.34
C SER A 80 2.88 4.92 -2.21
N ALA A 81 3.48 3.74 -2.40
CA ALA A 81 3.57 2.73 -1.34
C ALA A 81 4.32 3.24 -0.10
N THR A 82 5.39 4.01 -0.28
CA THR A 82 6.13 4.66 0.81
C THR A 82 5.28 5.68 1.56
N ILE A 83 4.63 6.61 0.85
CA ILE A 83 3.79 7.63 1.48
C ILE A 83 2.63 6.97 2.24
N ALA A 84 1.98 5.96 1.66
CA ALA A 84 0.92 5.25 2.35
C ALA A 84 1.40 4.56 3.63
N THR A 85 2.57 3.92 3.57
CA THR A 85 3.18 3.26 4.73
C THR A 85 3.50 4.28 5.83
N ILE A 86 4.00 5.47 5.48
CA ILE A 86 4.24 6.56 6.43
C ILE A 86 2.92 7.03 7.05
N CYS A 87 1.88 7.28 6.25
CA CYS A 87 0.56 7.66 6.77
C CYS A 87 0.00 6.62 7.74
N LEU A 88 0.12 5.33 7.42
CA LEU A 88 -0.32 4.23 8.28
C LEU A 88 0.53 4.13 9.56
N ALA A 89 1.83 4.36 9.48
CA ALA A 89 2.71 4.37 10.64
C ALA A 89 2.33 5.50 11.60
N LEU A 90 2.06 6.69 11.07
CA LEU A 90 1.60 7.84 11.86
C LEU A 90 0.24 7.54 12.52
N LEU A 91 -0.73 7.02 11.77
CA LEU A 91 -2.03 6.60 12.33
C LEU A 91 -1.88 5.56 13.44
N THR A 92 -1.03 4.56 13.22
CA THR A 92 -0.74 3.51 14.21
C THR A 92 -0.11 4.10 15.46
N ALA A 93 0.83 5.04 15.32
CA ALA A 93 1.46 5.73 16.44
C ALA A 93 0.47 6.59 17.25
N PHE A 94 -0.40 7.36 16.58
CA PHE A 94 -1.46 8.11 17.26
C PHE A 94 -2.39 7.19 18.06
N GLN A 95 -2.78 6.07 17.45
CA GLN A 95 -3.68 5.12 18.10
C GLN A 95 -2.99 4.39 19.27
N LEU A 96 -1.71 4.07 19.14
CA LEU A 96 -0.89 3.51 20.21
C LEU A 96 -0.85 4.46 21.41
N ILE A 97 -0.59 5.76 21.19
CA ILE A 97 -0.58 6.77 22.26
C ILE A 97 -1.96 6.82 22.95
N SER A 98 -3.05 6.80 22.17
CA SER A 98 -4.41 6.80 22.71
C SER A 98 -4.72 5.56 23.56
N VAL A 99 -4.26 4.38 23.15
CA VAL A 99 -4.44 3.12 23.90
C VAL A 99 -3.55 3.07 25.14
N SER A 100 -2.29 3.46 25.03
CA SER A 100 -1.28 3.36 26.11
C SER A 100 -1.52 4.35 27.24
N PHE A 101 -1.83 5.61 26.91
CA PHE A 101 -1.96 6.66 27.94
C PHE A 101 -3.42 6.93 28.36
N GLN A 102 -4.39 6.23 27.76
CA GLN A 102 -5.83 6.56 27.88
C GLN A 102 -6.16 8.03 27.59
N ILE A 103 -5.26 8.76 26.92
CA ILE A 103 -5.46 10.16 26.60
C ILE A 103 -6.44 10.21 25.44
N ASN A 104 -7.62 10.74 25.71
CA ASN A 104 -8.59 11.08 24.69
C ASN A 104 -8.10 12.40 24.08
N VAL A 105 -7.40 12.36 22.95
CA VAL A 105 -6.89 13.55 22.26
C VAL A 105 -8.09 14.37 21.76
N LYS A 106 -8.64 15.23 22.62
CA LYS A 106 -9.84 16.06 22.35
C LYS A 106 -9.52 17.29 21.50
N THR A 107 -8.63 17.17 20.53
CA THR A 107 -8.27 18.29 19.66
C THR A 107 -8.85 18.06 18.27
N LEU A 108 -9.81 18.89 17.87
CA LEU A 108 -10.46 18.84 16.55
C LEU A 108 -9.43 18.75 15.40
N ILE A 109 -8.30 19.45 15.54
CA ILE A 109 -7.17 19.43 14.61
C ILE A 109 -6.56 18.03 14.47
N ALA A 110 -6.39 17.28 15.57
CA ALA A 110 -5.83 15.93 15.53
C ALA A 110 -6.76 14.95 14.79
N ASN A 111 -8.08 15.10 14.97
CA ASN A 111 -9.07 14.28 14.27
C ASN A 111 -9.09 14.57 12.76
N ILE A 112 -9.00 15.84 12.36
CA ILE A 112 -8.95 16.24 10.93
C ILE A 112 -7.68 15.68 10.28
N ILE A 113 -6.53 15.80 10.96
CA ILE A 113 -5.25 15.25 10.47
C ILE A 113 -5.32 13.72 10.32
N GLN A 114 -5.91 13.01 11.29
CA GLN A 114 -6.08 11.56 11.20
C GLN A 114 -6.94 11.14 10.01
N VAL A 115 -8.07 11.81 9.77
CA VAL A 115 -8.90 11.54 8.58
C VAL A 115 -8.10 11.80 7.30
N GLY A 116 -7.30 12.87 7.26
CA GLY A 116 -6.38 13.15 6.16
C GLY A 116 -5.39 12.00 5.90
N PHE A 117 -4.80 11.43 6.96
CA PHE A 117 -3.91 10.28 6.82
C PHE A 117 -4.63 9.00 6.36
N PHE A 118 -5.88 8.76 6.79
CA PHE A 118 -6.68 7.63 6.31
C PHE A 118 -6.98 7.75 4.82
N VAL A 119 -7.43 8.92 4.37
CA VAL A 119 -7.74 9.15 2.95
C VAL A 119 -6.46 9.08 2.12
N GLY A 120 -5.38 9.71 2.59
CA GLY A 120 -4.07 9.65 1.95
C GLY A 120 -3.56 8.21 1.79
N SER A 121 -3.56 7.41 2.85
CA SER A 121 -3.09 6.03 2.77
C SER A 121 -3.92 5.18 1.82
N ILE A 122 -5.26 5.31 1.83
CA ILE A 122 -6.13 4.60 0.89
C ILE A 122 -5.81 4.98 -0.56
N LEU A 123 -5.72 6.28 -0.86
CA LEU A 123 -5.46 6.77 -2.22
C LEU A 123 -4.10 6.31 -2.74
N PHE A 124 -3.04 6.43 -1.92
CA PHE A 124 -1.69 6.05 -2.34
C PHE A 124 -1.50 4.53 -2.45
N LEU A 125 -2.13 3.73 -1.58
CA LEU A 125 -2.16 2.27 -1.77
C LEU A 125 -2.91 1.89 -3.04
N PHE A 126 -4.02 2.58 -3.35
CA PHE A 126 -4.78 2.33 -4.57
C PHE A 126 -3.96 2.64 -5.82
N ILE A 127 -3.26 3.78 -5.86
CA ILE A 127 -2.35 4.12 -6.95
C ILE A 127 -1.30 3.02 -7.13
N SER A 128 -0.64 2.59 -6.04
CA SER A 128 0.37 1.54 -6.11
C SER A 128 -0.22 0.22 -6.63
N MET A 129 -1.36 -0.21 -6.08
CA MET A 129 -2.07 -1.41 -6.53
C MET A 129 -2.39 -1.39 -8.03
N VAL A 130 -2.97 -0.29 -8.53
CA VAL A 130 -3.37 -0.17 -9.94
C VAL A 130 -2.15 -0.15 -10.85
N VAL A 131 -1.13 0.65 -10.52
CA VAL A 131 0.08 0.76 -11.33
C VAL A 131 0.79 -0.59 -11.44
N VAL A 132 0.98 -1.28 -10.33
CA VAL A 132 1.67 -2.58 -10.29
C VAL A 132 0.86 -3.63 -11.04
N SER A 133 -0.45 -3.71 -10.78
CA SER A 133 -1.32 -4.72 -11.40
C SER A 133 -1.43 -4.52 -12.92
N ALA A 134 -1.77 -3.30 -13.36
CA ALA A 134 -1.94 -3.00 -14.78
C ALA A 134 -0.60 -3.03 -15.52
N GLY A 135 0.45 -2.51 -14.89
CA GLY A 135 1.80 -2.46 -15.44
C GLY A 135 2.39 -3.84 -15.64
N TRP A 136 2.30 -4.71 -14.63
CA TRP A 136 2.77 -6.08 -14.73
C TRP A 136 1.95 -6.90 -15.72
N ARG A 137 0.62 -6.75 -15.71
CA ARG A 137 -0.26 -7.43 -16.68
C ARG A 137 0.10 -7.09 -18.12
N LYS A 138 0.31 -5.80 -18.43
CA LYS A 138 0.70 -5.38 -19.79
C LYS A 138 2.02 -6.02 -20.22
N THR A 139 3.04 -6.00 -19.36
CA THR A 139 4.33 -6.64 -19.63
C THR A 139 4.15 -8.14 -19.90
N CYS A 140 3.34 -8.81 -19.07
CA CYS A 140 3.02 -10.22 -19.24
C CYS A 140 2.33 -10.54 -20.58
N ASP A 141 1.33 -9.74 -20.96
CA ASP A 141 0.63 -9.91 -22.23
C ASP A 141 1.58 -9.67 -23.42
N THR A 142 2.49 -8.68 -23.31
CA THR A 142 3.53 -8.42 -24.32
C THR A 142 4.45 -9.64 -24.53
N PHE A 143 5.04 -10.18 -23.47
CA PHE A 143 5.93 -11.35 -23.59
C PHE A 143 5.17 -12.60 -24.06
N LYS A 144 3.93 -12.80 -23.60
CA LYS A 144 3.08 -13.88 -24.09
C LYS A 144 2.82 -13.78 -25.59
N ASN A 145 2.69 -12.56 -26.13
CA ASN A 145 2.53 -12.35 -27.55
C ASN A 145 3.83 -12.71 -28.31
N ILE A 146 4.98 -12.22 -27.84
CA ILE A 146 6.29 -12.50 -28.45
C ILE A 146 6.61 -14.00 -28.50
N THR A 147 6.36 -14.73 -27.40
CA THR A 147 6.55 -16.19 -27.36
C THR A 147 5.63 -16.93 -28.33
N LYS A 148 4.45 -16.37 -28.64
CA LYS A 148 3.52 -16.96 -29.61
C LYS A 148 3.87 -16.67 -31.06
N THR A 149 4.55 -15.56 -31.36
CA THR A 149 4.73 -15.11 -32.73
C THR A 149 6.13 -15.36 -33.28
N GLN A 150 7.17 -15.31 -32.44
CA GLN A 150 8.55 -15.23 -32.95
C GLN A 150 9.56 -16.02 -32.12
N TYR A 151 9.43 -16.07 -30.79
CA TYR A 151 10.42 -16.72 -29.91
C TYR A 151 9.78 -17.81 -29.05
N HIS A 152 9.40 -18.93 -29.66
CA HIS A 152 8.70 -20.04 -28.99
C HIS A 152 9.49 -20.69 -27.83
N GLU A 153 10.82 -20.59 -27.86
CA GLU A 153 11.71 -21.15 -26.84
C GLU A 153 11.91 -20.20 -25.63
N LEU A 154 11.50 -18.93 -25.75
CA LEU A 154 11.56 -17.96 -24.65
C LEU A 154 10.41 -18.20 -23.66
N VAL A 155 10.76 -18.53 -22.43
CA VAL A 155 9.85 -18.76 -21.30
C VAL A 155 9.88 -17.56 -20.35
N PHE A 156 8.96 -16.63 -20.54
CA PHE A 156 8.73 -15.55 -19.59
C PHE A 156 7.73 -15.97 -18.51
N LYS A 157 8.14 -15.92 -17.24
CA LYS A 157 7.32 -16.36 -16.09
C LYS A 157 6.59 -15.19 -15.45
N CYS A 158 5.30 -15.05 -15.75
CA CYS A 158 4.46 -14.00 -15.17
C CYS A 158 4.17 -14.11 -13.67
N ASN A 159 4.24 -15.32 -13.11
CA ASN A 159 3.78 -15.60 -11.75
C ASN A 159 4.93 -16.04 -10.83
N GLY A 160 6.18 -15.86 -11.24
CA GLY A 160 7.32 -16.34 -10.47
C GLY A 160 8.63 -15.74 -10.93
N GLN A 161 9.71 -16.30 -10.40
CA GLN A 161 11.06 -15.89 -10.74
C GLN A 161 11.37 -16.16 -12.20
N GLN A 162 11.93 -15.18 -12.92
CA GLN A 162 12.37 -15.43 -14.29
C GLN A 162 13.53 -16.44 -14.31
N PRO A 163 13.57 -17.33 -15.33
CA PRO A 163 14.73 -18.17 -15.56
C PRO A 163 15.95 -17.29 -15.89
N SER A 164 17.10 -17.60 -15.27
CA SER A 164 18.37 -16.98 -15.62
C SER A 164 18.87 -17.61 -16.93
N TYR A 165 18.68 -16.92 -18.04
CA TYR A 165 19.18 -17.35 -19.37
C TYR A 165 20.70 -17.18 -19.53
N GLY A 166 21.48 -17.34 -18.45
CA GLY A 166 22.94 -17.19 -18.51
C GLY A 166 23.39 -15.78 -18.89
N LEU A 167 22.61 -14.75 -18.55
CA LEU A 167 22.90 -13.34 -18.88
C LEU A 167 23.69 -12.68 -17.74
N PRO A 168 25.03 -12.56 -17.85
CA PRO A 168 25.84 -11.89 -16.84
C PRO A 168 25.56 -10.38 -16.74
N TYR A 169 24.86 -9.80 -17.73
CA TYR A 169 24.58 -8.36 -17.82
C TYR A 169 23.18 -7.94 -17.36
N LEU A 170 22.29 -8.89 -17.02
CA LEU A 170 21.05 -8.59 -16.29
C LEU A 170 21.24 -9.04 -14.83
N PRO A 171 21.87 -8.21 -13.97
CA PRO A 171 22.10 -8.58 -12.57
C PRO A 171 20.80 -8.71 -11.77
N TYR A 172 19.66 -8.29 -12.35
CA TYR A 172 18.35 -8.33 -11.70
C TYR A 172 17.27 -8.82 -12.66
N LEU A 173 16.63 -9.94 -12.33
CA LEU A 173 15.45 -10.42 -13.03
C LEU A 173 14.22 -10.26 -12.12
N PRO A 174 13.13 -9.65 -12.61
CA PRO A 174 11.94 -9.42 -11.79
C PRO A 174 11.24 -10.74 -11.44
N ASN A 175 10.74 -10.83 -10.22
CA ASN A 175 9.86 -11.90 -9.80
C ASN A 175 8.39 -11.48 -9.96
N GLY A 176 7.72 -12.08 -10.94
CA GLY A 176 6.31 -11.78 -11.20
C GLY A 176 5.38 -12.11 -10.04
N GLY A 177 5.73 -13.14 -9.25
CA GLY A 177 4.99 -13.50 -8.05
C GLY A 177 5.08 -12.43 -6.97
N GLU A 178 6.21 -11.72 -6.87
CA GLU A 178 6.40 -10.64 -5.90
C GLU A 178 5.67 -9.36 -6.33
N PHE A 179 5.56 -9.06 -7.62
CA PHE A 179 4.69 -7.97 -8.09
C PHE A 179 3.20 -8.24 -7.84
N ILE A 180 2.76 -9.49 -8.08
CA ILE A 180 1.39 -9.91 -7.75
C ILE A 180 1.18 -9.82 -6.24
N GLY A 181 2.12 -10.35 -5.44
CA GLY A 181 2.09 -10.26 -3.99
C GLY A 181 2.03 -8.82 -3.49
N ALA A 182 2.81 -7.91 -4.08
CA ALA A 182 2.80 -6.50 -3.75
C ALA A 182 1.42 -5.87 -3.98
N ALA A 183 0.80 -6.12 -5.13
CA ALA A 183 -0.54 -5.62 -5.45
C ALA A 183 -1.61 -6.19 -4.51
N VAL A 184 -1.54 -7.49 -4.18
CA VAL A 184 -2.47 -8.15 -3.24
C VAL A 184 -2.32 -7.56 -1.83
N CYS A 185 -1.09 -7.39 -1.35
CA CYS A 185 -0.81 -6.77 -0.06
C CYS A 185 -1.30 -5.32 0.00
N ALA A 186 -1.15 -4.53 -1.07
CA ALA A 186 -1.72 -3.19 -1.15
C ALA A 186 -3.26 -3.22 -1.07
N ALA A 187 -3.91 -4.13 -1.78
CA ALA A 187 -5.36 -4.29 -1.75
C ALA A 187 -5.88 -4.67 -0.35
N LEU A 188 -5.21 -5.59 0.33
CA LEU A 188 -5.53 -5.96 1.71
C LEU A 188 -5.31 -4.78 2.66
N GLY A 189 -4.23 -4.02 2.49
CA GLY A 189 -3.97 -2.79 3.24
C GLY A 189 -5.11 -1.78 3.07
N ILE A 190 -5.63 -1.58 1.85
CA ILE A 190 -6.79 -0.70 1.61
C ILE A 190 -8.01 -1.19 2.40
N LEU A 191 -8.33 -2.48 2.31
CA LEU A 191 -9.49 -3.06 2.99
C LEU A 191 -9.40 -2.84 4.50
N PHE A 192 -8.27 -3.16 5.13
CA PHE A 192 -8.07 -2.96 6.56
C PHE A 192 -8.09 -1.48 6.95
N THR A 193 -7.50 -0.60 6.12
CA THR A 193 -7.54 0.85 6.37
C THR A 193 -8.96 1.39 6.35
N ILE A 194 -9.81 0.93 5.42
CA ILE A 194 -11.23 1.32 5.35
C ILE A 194 -11.97 0.86 6.62
N VAL A 195 -11.77 -0.38 7.05
CA VAL A 195 -12.39 -0.89 8.29
C VAL A 195 -11.93 -0.06 9.50
N ALA A 196 -10.64 0.24 9.62
CA ALA A 196 -10.11 1.09 10.69
C ALA A 196 -10.72 2.50 10.66
N LEU A 197 -10.90 3.10 9.48
CA LEU A 197 -11.57 4.39 9.33
C LEU A 197 -13.03 4.33 9.81
N VAL A 198 -13.77 3.29 9.45
CA VAL A 198 -15.17 3.12 9.92
C VAL A 198 -15.21 3.00 11.45
N LEU A 199 -14.35 2.19 12.05
CA LEU A 199 -14.28 2.06 13.51
C LEU A 199 -13.89 3.38 14.18
N PHE A 200 -12.97 4.14 13.59
CA PHE A 200 -12.59 5.46 14.05
C PHE A 200 -13.78 6.43 14.02
N ILE A 201 -14.55 6.47 12.94
CA ILE A 201 -15.75 7.31 12.82
C ILE A 201 -16.80 6.92 13.88
N VAL A 202 -17.07 5.62 14.05
CA VAL A 202 -17.99 5.13 15.09
C VAL A 202 -17.54 5.56 16.49
N LYS A 203 -16.23 5.52 16.76
CA LYS A 203 -15.64 6.00 18.03
C LYS A 203 -15.92 7.48 18.25
N GLN A 204 -15.76 8.29 17.22
CA GLN A 204 -16.00 9.73 17.29
C GLN A 204 -17.47 10.06 17.51
N ILE A 205 -18.39 9.37 16.83
CA ILE A 205 -19.84 9.57 17.00
C ILE A 205 -20.24 9.25 18.45
N ARG A 206 -19.90 8.06 18.95
CA ARG A 206 -20.22 7.68 20.34
C ARG A 206 -19.61 8.63 21.37
N SER A 207 -18.44 9.21 21.06
CA SER A 207 -17.83 10.19 21.97
C SER A 207 -18.56 11.54 22.01
N LYS A 208 -19.28 11.92 20.96
CA LYS A 208 -20.11 13.14 20.97
C LYS A 208 -21.43 12.91 21.71
N ASP A 209 -22.03 11.73 21.57
CA ASP A 209 -23.28 11.39 22.24
C ASP A 209 -23.12 11.35 23.77
N ASP A 210 -22.02 10.78 24.27
CA ASP A 210 -21.68 10.81 25.70
C ASP A 210 -21.54 12.25 26.24
N TYR A 211 -20.98 13.16 25.44
CA TYR A 211 -20.80 14.55 25.87
C TYR A 211 -22.15 15.28 25.96
N LYS A 212 -23.05 15.08 25.01
CA LYS A 212 -24.40 15.66 25.05
C LYS A 212 -25.19 15.19 26.27
N HIS A 213 -25.13 13.89 26.59
CA HIS A 213 -25.83 13.32 27.74
C HIS A 213 -25.31 13.84 29.08
N LEU A 214 -24.00 14.07 29.20
CA LEU A 214 -23.40 14.66 30.41
C LEU A 214 -23.79 16.13 30.60
N VAL A 215 -23.87 16.90 29.52
CA VAL A 215 -24.32 18.30 29.58
C VAL A 215 -25.79 18.38 30.01
N GLN A 216 -26.67 17.55 29.42
CA GLN A 216 -28.09 17.51 29.80
C GLN A 216 -28.32 17.12 31.26
N MET A 217 -27.63 16.09 31.77
CA MET A 217 -27.73 15.73 33.19
C MET A 217 -27.20 16.83 34.12
N SER A 218 -26.19 17.59 33.70
CA SER A 218 -25.69 18.72 34.51
C SER A 218 -26.67 19.89 34.54
N GLU A 219 -27.39 20.16 33.45
CA GLU A 219 -28.43 21.19 33.40
C GLU A 219 -29.67 20.80 34.22
N GLU A 220 -30.05 19.53 34.23
CA GLU A 220 -31.14 19.01 35.06
C GLU A 220 -30.82 18.98 36.56
N GLN A 221 -29.56 18.96 36.97
CA GLN A 221 -29.18 19.06 38.39
C GLN A 221 -29.02 20.50 38.89
N ILE A 222 -29.01 21.49 37.99
CA ILE A 222 -28.87 22.91 38.34
C ILE A 222 -30.23 23.62 38.39
N ASN A 223 -31.30 23.02 37.85
CA ASN A 223 -32.69 23.48 37.97
C ASN A 223 -33.49 22.66 38.99
#